data_AF-W5SXP7-F1
#
_entry.id   AF-W5SXP7-F1
#
_cell.length_a   1.000
_cell.length_b   1.000
_cell.length_c   1.000
_cell.angle_alpha   90.00
_cell.angle_beta   90.00
_cell.angle_gamma   90.00
#
_symmetry.space_group_name_H-M   'P 1'
#
loop_
_entity.id
_entity.type
_entity.pdbx_description
1 polymer ?
#
loop_
_entity_poly.entity_id
_entity_poly.type
_entity_poly.pdbx_seq_one_letter_code
_entity_poly.pdbx_strand_id
1 'polypeptide(L)'
;MKKSIVAICILTLMCLFSCDINFLNELLGKARDKFLEENNEVEDLDFGRGNLESKKEKADVVIKNGKGVEINRGLQKQEDIDLSRTSVLTKEQENELVIEEAKANDVKSEVNTILISLDKTYGELKKSLLELENMQSYIGNAKFDFENVRKSSENGIDERLKINLGKAIDKVKNSRDIAIFLYKENINRWEHAKASAEHAKNSVESALSESKRLRSGDYYTIYGMVHYILDAKESLSKTETMFEQVWSNLNKLEAGKKEAVKDFAVLKNAHEALGVKKK
;
A
#
# COMPACT_ATOMS: atom_id res chain seq x y z
N MET A 1 24.68 26.46 9.13
CA MET A 1 24.60 25.40 10.17
C MET A 1 25.82 24.50 10.06
N LYS A 2 26.48 24.17 11.17
CA LYS A 2 27.69 23.31 11.14
C LYS A 2 27.29 21.92 10.64
N LYS A 3 27.92 21.43 9.57
CA LYS A 3 27.63 20.13 8.92
C LYS A 3 27.58 18.94 9.90
N SER A 4 28.28 19.06 11.02
CA SER A 4 28.29 18.11 12.13
C SER A 4 26.94 17.96 12.86
N ILE A 5 26.15 19.04 13.00
CA ILE A 5 24.86 18.98 13.73
C ILE A 5 23.82 18.21 12.91
N VAL A 6 23.78 18.43 11.60
CA VAL A 6 22.84 17.73 10.69
C VAL A 6 23.17 16.23 10.63
N ALA A 7 24.45 15.88 10.60
CA ALA A 7 24.88 14.48 10.63
C ALA A 7 24.48 13.78 11.94
N ILE A 8 24.60 14.47 13.09
CA ILE A 8 24.16 13.93 14.38
C ILE A 8 22.64 13.77 14.41
N CYS A 9 21.86 14.74 13.92
CA CYS A 9 20.40 14.62 13.86
C CYS A 9 19.94 13.46 12.97
N ILE A 10 20.58 13.25 11.81
CA ILE A 10 20.25 12.13 10.91
C ILE A 10 20.63 10.80 11.56
N LEU A 11 21.76 10.73 12.27
CA LEU A 11 22.19 9.51 12.97
C LEU A 11 21.25 9.19 14.16
N THR A 12 20.84 10.19 14.92
CA THR A 12 19.87 10.02 16.02
C THR A 12 18.50 9.60 15.51
N LEU A 13 18.04 10.17 14.39
CA LEU A 13 16.79 9.73 13.73
C LEU A 13 16.89 8.27 13.26
N MET A 14 18.00 7.88 12.63
CA MET A 14 18.20 6.48 12.21
C MET A 14 18.30 5.51 13.41
N CYS A 15 18.90 5.93 14.53
CA CYS A 15 18.89 5.14 15.76
C CYS A 15 17.47 5.00 16.34
N LEU A 16 16.66 6.07 16.33
CA LEU A 16 15.26 6.02 16.77
C LEU A 16 14.38 5.13 15.88
N PHE A 17 14.64 5.07 14.56
CA PHE A 17 13.94 4.14 13.66
C PHE A 17 14.41 2.68 13.82
N SER A 18 15.63 2.44 14.30
CA SER A 18 16.15 1.09 14.58
C SER A 18 15.73 0.54 15.95
N CYS A 19 15.29 1.41 16.86
CA CYS A 19 14.81 1.02 18.18
C CYS A 19 13.31 0.68 18.12
N ASP A 20 13.05 -0.62 17.99
CA ASP A 20 11.79 -1.33 18.25
C ASP A 20 10.53 -0.73 17.60
N ILE A 21 10.31 -1.13 16.34
CA ILE A 21 9.07 -0.85 15.59
C ILE A 21 7.82 -1.26 16.38
N ASN A 22 7.91 -2.24 17.30
CA ASN A 22 6.78 -2.60 18.16
C ASN A 22 6.46 -1.51 19.19
N PHE A 23 7.46 -0.82 19.74
CA PHE A 23 7.24 0.31 20.64
C PHE A 23 6.57 1.48 19.90
N LEU A 24 6.99 1.77 18.66
CA LEU A 24 6.37 2.81 17.84
C LEU A 24 4.90 2.48 17.49
N ASN A 25 4.62 1.22 17.14
CA ASN A 25 3.25 0.75 16.90
C ASN A 25 2.39 0.79 18.16
N GLU A 26 2.94 0.45 19.33
CA GLU A 26 2.22 0.54 20.61
C GLU A 26 1.91 2.01 20.98
N LEU A 27 2.84 2.92 20.72
CA LEU A 27 2.66 4.36 21.00
C LEU A 27 1.66 5.01 20.04
N LEU A 28 1.67 4.62 18.76
CA LEU A 28 0.66 5.03 17.77
C LEU A 28 -0.72 4.45 18.08
N GLY A 29 -0.79 3.21 18.56
CA GLY A 29 -2.03 2.61 19.07
C GLY A 29 -2.61 3.39 20.24
N LYS A 30 -1.79 3.67 21.27
CA LYS A 30 -2.21 4.44 22.44
C LYS A 30 -2.62 5.88 22.12
N ALA A 31 -1.95 6.54 21.18
CA ALA A 31 -2.33 7.88 20.74
C ALA A 31 -3.68 7.88 19.99
N ARG A 32 -3.93 6.85 19.18
CA ARG A 32 -5.19 6.67 18.46
C ARG A 32 -6.35 6.37 19.40
N ASP A 33 -6.14 5.51 20.40
CA ASP A 33 -7.18 5.16 21.37
C ASP A 33 -7.57 6.39 22.22
N LYS A 34 -6.59 7.19 22.64
CA LYS A 34 -6.84 8.44 23.39
C LYS A 34 -7.59 9.50 22.57
N PHE A 35 -7.34 9.58 21.27
CA PHE A 35 -8.06 10.49 20.36
C PHE A 35 -9.50 10.05 20.10
N LEU A 36 -9.78 8.75 20.15
CA LEU A 36 -11.15 8.21 20.05
C LEU A 36 -11.91 8.35 21.36
N GLU A 37 -11.24 8.20 22.50
CA GLU A 37 -11.84 8.42 23.82
C GLU A 37 -12.24 9.90 24.02
N GLU A 38 -11.40 10.86 23.60
CA GLU A 38 -11.72 12.30 23.63
C GLU A 38 -12.84 12.72 22.66
N ASN A 39 -13.08 12.01 21.56
CA ASN A 39 -14.17 12.32 20.64
C ASN A 39 -15.52 11.71 21.06
N ASN A 40 -15.51 10.61 21.81
CA ASN A 40 -16.72 9.99 22.34
C ASN A 40 -17.26 10.73 23.59
N GLU A 41 -16.44 11.52 24.30
CA GLU A 41 -16.91 12.38 25.41
C GLU A 41 -17.65 13.64 24.94
N VAL A 42 -17.62 13.99 23.64
CA VAL A 42 -18.27 15.20 23.09
C VAL A 42 -19.68 14.94 22.55
N GLU A 43 -20.08 13.67 22.39
CA GLU A 43 -21.41 13.31 21.85
C GLU A 43 -22.56 13.35 22.88
N ASP A 44 -22.29 13.62 24.17
CA ASP A 44 -23.27 13.55 25.26
C ASP A 44 -23.73 14.92 25.82
N LEU A 45 -23.54 16.03 25.09
CA LEU A 45 -24.13 17.33 25.45
C LEU A 45 -25.31 17.71 24.56
N ASP A 46 -26.45 17.28 25.06
CA ASP A 46 -27.84 17.53 24.68
C ASP A 46 -28.13 18.97 24.19
N PHE A 47 -28.88 19.05 23.09
CA PHE A 47 -29.32 20.27 22.43
C PHE A 47 -30.45 20.95 23.24
N GLY A 48 -30.07 21.74 24.25
CA GLY A 48 -30.99 22.47 25.12
C GLY A 48 -31.30 23.90 24.66
N ARG A 49 -32.45 24.09 24.01
CA ARG A 49 -33.14 25.38 23.77
C ARG A 49 -33.19 26.25 25.05
N GLY A 50 -32.72 27.49 24.99
CA GLY A 50 -32.93 28.47 26.07
C GLY A 50 -32.49 29.90 25.75
N ASN A 51 -33.46 30.81 25.67
CA ASN A 51 -33.28 32.26 25.76
C ASN A 51 -32.35 32.65 26.93
N LEU A 52 -31.40 33.57 26.71
CA LEU A 52 -30.92 34.43 27.79
C LEU A 52 -30.46 35.79 27.25
N GLU A 53 -31.38 36.71 27.49
CA GLU A 53 -31.30 38.15 27.41
C GLU A 53 -30.28 38.70 28.44
N SER A 54 -29.64 39.81 28.09
CA SER A 54 -29.06 40.81 28.98
C SER A 54 -27.79 40.48 29.79
N LYS A 55 -26.68 41.15 29.44
CA LYS A 55 -26.17 42.34 30.16
C LYS A 55 -24.85 42.83 29.54
N LYS A 56 -24.93 43.97 28.84
CA LYS A 56 -23.76 44.82 28.55
C LYS A 56 -23.38 45.55 29.83
N GLU A 57 -22.19 45.27 30.32
CA GLU A 57 -21.54 46.04 31.36
C GLU A 57 -20.98 47.34 30.76
N LYS A 58 -21.30 48.46 31.41
CA LYS A 58 -20.97 49.82 31.00
C LYS A 58 -19.51 50.11 31.32
N ALA A 59 -18.75 50.56 30.33
CA ALA A 59 -17.57 51.40 30.56
C ALA A 59 -17.94 52.84 30.20
N ASP A 60 -18.07 53.66 31.24
CA ASP A 60 -18.35 55.08 31.19
C ASP A 60 -17.06 55.83 30.82
N VAL A 61 -17.03 56.49 29.67
CA VAL A 61 -16.02 57.52 29.37
C VAL A 61 -16.77 58.82 29.12
N VAL A 62 -16.74 59.66 30.14
CA VAL A 62 -17.21 61.05 30.11
C VAL A 62 -16.24 61.87 29.27
N ILE A 63 -16.73 62.44 28.16
CA ILE A 63 -16.22 63.71 27.62
C ILE A 63 -17.42 64.62 27.38
N LYS A 64 -17.46 65.73 28.12
CA LYS A 64 -18.42 66.83 27.97
C LYS A 64 -17.79 67.97 27.15
N ASN A 65 -18.69 68.66 26.41
CA ASN A 65 -18.57 69.95 25.69
C ASN A 65 -18.16 69.79 24.21
N GLY A 66 -18.85 70.35 23.21
CA GLY A 66 -20.04 71.18 23.11
C GLY A 66 -20.21 71.69 21.66
N LYS A 67 -21.45 72.06 21.29
CA LYS A 67 -21.87 72.90 20.15
C LYS A 67 -21.57 72.41 18.70
N GLY A 68 -22.60 71.77 18.13
CA GLY A 68 -23.25 72.09 16.85
C GLY A 68 -22.42 72.30 15.59
N VAL A 69 -22.57 71.38 14.61
CA VAL A 69 -22.64 71.68 13.17
C VAL A 69 -23.57 70.63 12.51
N GLU A 70 -24.65 71.11 11.90
CA GLU A 70 -25.51 70.40 10.94
C GLU A 70 -24.71 70.01 9.70
N ILE A 71 -24.72 68.72 9.31
CA ILE A 71 -24.38 68.33 7.93
C ILE A 71 -25.36 67.25 7.44
N ASN A 72 -26.29 67.74 6.62
CA ASN A 72 -27.04 67.12 5.53
C ASN A 72 -27.22 65.58 5.46
N ARG A 73 -28.50 65.20 5.55
CA ARG A 73 -29.09 64.04 4.87
C ARG A 73 -28.81 64.11 3.37
N GLY A 74 -27.83 63.37 2.90
CA GLY A 74 -27.76 62.88 1.53
C GLY A 74 -28.01 61.38 1.55
N LEU A 75 -29.26 60.96 1.31
CA LEU A 75 -29.59 59.58 0.97
C LEU A 75 -28.87 59.22 -0.35
N GLN A 76 -27.69 58.62 -0.26
CA GLN A 76 -27.25 57.67 -1.25
C GLN A 76 -27.60 56.30 -0.70
N LYS A 77 -28.58 55.64 -1.35
CA LYS A 77 -28.82 54.22 -1.22
C LYS A 77 -27.48 53.52 -1.48
N GLN A 78 -26.81 53.14 -0.41
CA GLN A 78 -25.86 52.05 -0.47
C GLN A 78 -26.75 50.84 -0.70
N GLU A 79 -26.74 50.31 -1.93
CA GLU A 79 -27.19 48.95 -2.16
C GLU A 79 -26.49 48.11 -1.11
N ASP A 80 -27.28 47.55 -0.19
CA ASP A 80 -26.86 46.41 0.60
C ASP A 80 -26.45 45.34 -0.42
N ILE A 81 -25.17 45.31 -0.77
CA ILE A 81 -24.57 44.15 -1.39
C ILE A 81 -24.74 43.08 -0.33
N ASP A 82 -25.78 42.28 -0.53
CA ASP A 82 -25.95 41.01 0.14
C ASP A 82 -24.69 40.19 -0.14
N LEU A 83 -23.73 40.28 0.78
CA LEU A 83 -22.51 39.47 0.83
C LEU A 83 -22.84 38.05 1.31
N SER A 84 -24.01 37.53 0.91
CA SER A 84 -24.26 36.10 0.90
C SER A 84 -23.33 35.50 -0.15
N ARG A 85 -22.10 35.19 0.27
CA ARG A 85 -21.14 34.36 -0.47
C ARG A 85 -21.83 33.05 -0.85
N THR A 86 -22.50 33.02 -1.98
CA THR A 86 -22.75 31.78 -2.70
C THR A 86 -21.42 31.38 -3.30
N SER A 87 -20.73 30.44 -2.65
CA SER A 87 -19.46 29.84 -3.05
C SER A 87 -19.61 28.97 -4.31
N VAL A 88 -20.25 29.49 -5.34
CA VAL A 88 -20.55 28.79 -6.59
C VAL A 88 -19.41 29.08 -7.55
N LEU A 89 -18.78 28.03 -8.08
CA LEU A 89 -17.74 28.12 -9.09
C LEU A 89 -18.24 28.93 -10.31
N THR A 90 -17.36 29.74 -10.91
CA THR A 90 -17.65 30.33 -12.22
C THR A 90 -17.70 29.23 -13.29
N LYS A 91 -18.29 29.54 -14.45
CA LYS A 91 -18.37 28.57 -15.56
C LYS A 91 -16.98 28.14 -16.04
N GLU A 92 -16.03 29.06 -16.08
CA GLU A 92 -14.65 28.78 -16.46
C GLU A 92 -13.99 27.81 -15.47
N GLN A 93 -14.23 28.01 -14.17
CA GLN A 93 -13.68 27.17 -13.11
C GLN A 93 -14.28 25.77 -13.11
N GLU A 94 -15.60 25.66 -13.33
CA GLU A 94 -16.26 24.36 -13.49
C GLU A 94 -15.75 23.64 -14.74
N ASN A 95 -15.54 24.35 -15.86
CA ASN A 95 -14.97 23.74 -17.06
C ASN A 95 -13.55 23.22 -16.83
N GLU A 96 -12.70 23.99 -16.14
CA GLU A 96 -11.34 23.55 -15.78
C GLU A 96 -11.38 22.32 -14.87
N LEU A 97 -12.29 22.32 -13.90
CA LEU A 97 -12.49 21.20 -12.98
C LEU A 97 -12.91 19.93 -13.71
N VAL A 98 -13.88 20.02 -14.62
CA VAL A 98 -14.34 18.90 -15.46
C VAL A 98 -13.20 18.31 -16.30
N ILE A 99 -12.30 19.14 -16.81
CA ILE A 99 -11.11 18.68 -17.55
C ILE A 99 -10.17 17.87 -16.64
N GLU A 100 -9.88 18.35 -15.45
CA GLU A 100 -9.03 17.62 -14.50
C GLU A 100 -9.71 16.34 -13.99
N GLU A 101 -11.04 16.34 -13.82
CA GLU A 101 -11.79 15.13 -13.46
C GLU A 101 -11.72 14.07 -14.53
N ALA A 102 -11.83 14.47 -15.80
CA ALA A 102 -11.66 13.54 -16.92
C ALA A 102 -10.27 12.88 -16.84
N LYS A 103 -9.21 13.69 -16.66
CA LYS A 103 -7.84 13.17 -16.49
C LYS A 103 -7.70 12.23 -15.28
N ALA A 104 -8.31 12.58 -14.15
CA ALA A 104 -8.27 11.73 -12.96
C ALA A 104 -8.99 10.39 -13.20
N ASN A 105 -10.13 10.40 -13.89
CA ASN A 105 -10.87 9.20 -14.23
C ASN A 105 -10.14 8.31 -15.26
N ASP A 106 -9.42 8.91 -16.21
CA ASP A 106 -8.55 8.17 -17.13
C ASP A 106 -7.47 7.40 -16.37
N VAL A 107 -6.74 8.10 -15.48
CA VAL A 107 -5.72 7.46 -14.61
C VAL A 107 -6.37 6.40 -13.71
N LYS A 108 -7.58 6.64 -13.18
CA LYS A 108 -8.32 5.66 -12.39
C LYS A 108 -8.54 4.35 -13.16
N SER A 109 -8.95 4.47 -14.42
CA SER A 109 -9.23 3.33 -15.30
C SER A 109 -7.96 2.51 -15.55
N GLU A 110 -6.85 3.19 -15.83
CA GLU A 110 -5.53 2.57 -16.03
C GLU A 110 -5.04 1.86 -14.75
N VAL A 111 -5.13 2.52 -13.60
CA VAL A 111 -4.77 1.94 -12.29
C VAL A 111 -5.60 0.69 -11.97
N ASN A 112 -6.91 0.73 -12.22
CA ASN A 112 -7.76 -0.45 -12.01
C ASN A 112 -7.37 -1.61 -12.94
N THR A 113 -7.05 -1.30 -14.19
CA THR A 113 -6.63 -2.30 -15.19
C THR A 113 -5.31 -2.99 -14.78
N ILE A 114 -4.33 -2.21 -14.31
CA ILE A 114 -3.05 -2.78 -13.88
C ILE A 114 -3.18 -3.56 -12.57
N LEU A 115 -4.03 -3.14 -11.63
CA LEU A 115 -4.32 -3.89 -10.39
C LEU A 115 -4.93 -5.27 -10.68
N ILE A 116 -5.89 -5.35 -11.61
CA ILE A 116 -6.47 -6.64 -12.05
C ILE A 116 -5.37 -7.55 -12.64
N SER A 117 -4.49 -6.97 -13.46
CA SER A 117 -3.40 -7.70 -14.08
C SER A 117 -2.38 -8.20 -13.04
N LEU A 118 -2.04 -7.36 -12.06
CA LEU A 118 -1.19 -7.71 -10.94
C LEU A 118 -1.79 -8.88 -10.14
N ASP A 119 -3.06 -8.81 -9.75
CA ASP A 119 -3.71 -9.84 -8.95
C ASP A 119 -3.76 -11.20 -9.67
N LYS A 120 -4.00 -11.19 -10.98
CA LYS A 120 -3.93 -12.40 -11.81
C LYS A 120 -2.52 -13.02 -11.76
N THR A 121 -1.48 -12.22 -12.03
CA THR A 121 -0.08 -12.69 -12.01
C THR A 121 0.31 -13.23 -10.64
N TYR A 122 -0.12 -12.59 -9.55
CA TYR A 122 0.14 -13.07 -8.19
C TYR A 122 -0.49 -14.44 -7.92
N GLY A 123 -1.72 -14.66 -8.37
CA GLY A 123 -2.38 -15.96 -8.27
C GLY A 123 -1.56 -17.08 -8.94
N GLU A 124 -1.04 -16.82 -10.13
CA GLU A 124 -0.20 -17.76 -10.90
C GLU A 124 1.15 -18.02 -10.22
N LEU A 125 1.83 -16.97 -9.74
CA LEU A 125 3.09 -17.07 -9.01
C LEU A 125 2.93 -17.87 -7.71
N LYS A 126 1.90 -17.55 -6.92
CA LYS A 126 1.63 -18.21 -5.64
C LYS A 126 1.26 -19.67 -5.81
N LYS A 127 0.45 -19.99 -6.82
CA LYS A 127 0.13 -21.38 -7.17
C LYS A 127 1.39 -22.19 -7.50
N SER A 128 2.27 -21.63 -8.34
CA SER A 128 3.51 -22.32 -8.73
C SER A 128 4.50 -22.46 -7.57
N LEU A 129 4.59 -21.46 -6.69
CA LEU A 129 5.38 -21.56 -5.46
C LEU A 129 4.87 -22.68 -4.56
N LEU A 130 3.54 -22.76 -4.35
CA LEU A 130 2.93 -23.81 -3.54
C LEU A 130 3.19 -25.22 -4.10
N GLU A 131 3.13 -25.38 -5.43
CA GLU A 131 3.47 -26.65 -6.10
C GLU A 131 4.91 -27.09 -5.80
N LEU A 132 5.87 -26.16 -5.80
CA LEU A 132 7.27 -26.43 -5.45
C LEU A 132 7.44 -26.76 -3.96
N GLU A 133 6.77 -26.02 -3.08
CA GLU A 133 6.82 -26.24 -1.63
C GLU A 133 6.22 -27.60 -1.25
N ASN A 134 5.15 -28.04 -1.92
CA ASN A 134 4.53 -29.34 -1.71
C ASN A 134 5.45 -30.53 -2.04
N MET A 135 6.50 -30.33 -2.86
CA MET A 135 7.50 -31.39 -3.11
C MET A 135 8.30 -31.75 -1.86
N GLN A 136 8.41 -30.83 -0.89
CA GLN A 136 9.24 -30.98 0.31
C GLN A 136 8.89 -32.21 1.13
N SER A 137 7.60 -32.51 1.32
CA SER A 137 7.16 -33.67 2.10
C SER A 137 7.61 -34.98 1.47
N TYR A 138 7.42 -35.14 0.14
CA TYR A 138 7.86 -36.33 -0.57
C TYR A 138 9.39 -36.48 -0.55
N ILE A 139 10.14 -35.39 -0.75
CA ILE A 139 11.60 -35.39 -0.67
C ILE A 139 12.06 -35.81 0.73
N GLY A 140 11.39 -35.33 1.78
CA GLY A 140 11.64 -35.72 3.16
C GLY A 140 11.43 -37.22 3.39
N ASN A 141 10.33 -37.77 2.90
CA ASN A 141 10.03 -39.19 3.00
C ASN A 141 11.06 -40.05 2.24
N ALA A 142 11.37 -39.68 1.00
CA ALA A 142 12.38 -40.40 0.20
C ALA A 142 13.76 -40.37 0.86
N LYS A 143 14.12 -39.25 1.50
CA LYS A 143 15.35 -39.14 2.28
C LYS A 143 15.34 -40.04 3.51
N PHE A 144 14.24 -40.09 4.25
CA PHE A 144 14.09 -40.99 5.40
C PHE A 144 14.25 -42.47 4.98
N ASP A 145 13.56 -42.88 3.91
CA ASP A 145 13.67 -44.24 3.37
C ASP A 145 15.08 -44.56 2.87
N PHE A 146 15.74 -43.61 2.20
CA PHE A 146 17.14 -43.75 1.79
C PHE A 146 18.07 -43.97 2.98
N GLU A 147 17.94 -43.19 4.05
CA GLU A 147 18.78 -43.33 5.25
C GLU A 147 18.58 -44.69 5.96
N ASN A 148 17.34 -45.21 5.98
CA ASN A 148 17.06 -46.53 6.53
C ASN A 148 17.74 -47.64 5.71
N VAL A 149 17.67 -47.55 4.38
CA VAL A 149 18.29 -48.53 3.49
C VAL A 149 19.81 -48.43 3.47
N ARG A 150 20.36 -47.24 3.66
CA ARG A 150 21.82 -47.03 3.73
C ARG A 150 22.45 -47.67 4.98
N LYS A 151 21.75 -47.66 6.11
CA LYS A 151 22.26 -48.16 7.40
C LYS A 151 22.21 -49.68 7.55
N SER A 152 21.32 -50.37 6.84
CA SER A 152 21.24 -51.83 6.89
C SER A 152 22.18 -52.43 5.86
N SER A 153 23.14 -53.24 6.33
CA SER A 153 24.11 -53.98 5.52
C SER A 153 23.52 -55.26 4.90
N GLU A 154 22.33 -55.69 5.33
CA GLU A 154 21.75 -57.00 5.01
C GLU A 154 20.50 -56.94 4.12
N ASN A 155 20.07 -55.75 3.71
CA ASN A 155 18.79 -55.55 3.06
C ASN A 155 18.73 -55.97 1.57
N GLY A 156 19.79 -56.54 1.00
CA GLY A 156 19.81 -57.06 -0.38
C GLY A 156 19.59 -56.01 -1.48
N ILE A 157 19.56 -54.72 -1.11
CA ILE A 157 19.29 -53.63 -2.04
C ILE A 157 20.57 -53.26 -2.78
N ASP A 158 20.47 -53.32 -4.10
CA ASP A 158 21.50 -52.93 -5.07
C ASP A 158 22.11 -51.56 -4.77
N GLU A 159 23.44 -51.53 -4.61
CA GLU A 159 24.22 -50.32 -4.33
C GLU A 159 24.02 -49.23 -5.40
N ARG A 160 23.81 -49.62 -6.66
CA ARG A 160 23.51 -48.69 -7.74
C ARG A 160 22.18 -47.97 -7.52
N LEU A 161 21.19 -48.65 -6.95
CA LEU A 161 19.92 -48.04 -6.61
C LEU A 161 20.09 -47.02 -5.48
N LYS A 162 20.89 -47.34 -4.45
CA LYS A 162 21.21 -46.41 -3.35
C LYS A 162 21.88 -45.15 -3.90
N ILE A 163 22.91 -45.30 -4.73
CA ILE A 163 23.61 -44.17 -5.37
C ILE A 163 22.65 -43.32 -6.21
N ASN A 164 21.80 -43.95 -7.02
CA ASN A 164 20.84 -43.25 -7.87
C ASN A 164 19.79 -42.48 -7.06
N LEU A 165 19.25 -43.07 -5.99
CA LEU A 165 18.28 -42.43 -5.12
C LEU A 165 18.90 -41.23 -4.40
N GLY A 166 20.10 -41.37 -3.83
CA GLY A 166 20.82 -40.26 -3.20
C GLY A 166 21.04 -39.09 -4.17
N LYS A 167 21.54 -39.38 -5.39
CA LYS A 167 21.70 -38.37 -6.44
C LYS A 167 20.38 -37.69 -6.81
N ALA A 168 19.29 -38.45 -6.92
CA ALA A 168 17.99 -37.90 -7.27
C ALA A 168 17.44 -36.97 -6.17
N ILE A 169 17.61 -37.33 -4.89
CA ILE A 169 17.23 -36.50 -3.73
C ILE A 169 18.00 -35.17 -3.76
N ASP A 170 19.32 -35.22 -3.89
CA ASP A 170 20.14 -34.00 -3.89
C ASP A 170 19.80 -33.11 -5.08
N LYS A 171 19.60 -33.70 -6.25
CA LYS A 171 19.29 -32.96 -7.47
C LYS A 171 17.96 -32.22 -7.37
N VAL A 172 16.88 -32.91 -7.00
CA VAL A 172 15.56 -32.26 -6.89
C VAL A 172 15.54 -31.22 -5.76
N LYS A 173 16.26 -31.46 -4.66
CA LYS A 173 16.38 -30.47 -3.59
C LYS A 173 17.00 -29.18 -4.13
N ASN A 174 18.11 -29.29 -4.84
CA ASN A 174 18.80 -28.13 -5.41
C ASN A 174 17.95 -27.40 -6.46
N SER A 175 17.37 -28.09 -7.43
CA SER A 175 16.56 -27.44 -8.47
C SER A 175 15.28 -26.83 -7.90
N ARG A 176 14.63 -27.48 -6.93
CA ARG A 176 13.50 -26.90 -6.19
C ARG A 176 13.90 -25.65 -5.41
N ASP A 177 15.00 -25.68 -4.64
CA ASP A 177 15.43 -24.55 -3.81
C ASP A 177 15.75 -23.32 -4.67
N ILE A 178 16.40 -23.53 -5.83
CA ILE A 178 16.63 -22.48 -6.83
C ILE A 178 15.31 -21.93 -7.35
N ALA A 179 14.37 -22.80 -7.73
CA ALA A 179 13.08 -22.35 -8.24
C ALA A 179 12.30 -21.55 -7.17
N ILE A 180 12.21 -22.05 -5.94
CA ILE A 180 11.54 -21.36 -4.82
C ILE A 180 12.16 -19.97 -4.59
N PHE A 181 13.49 -19.88 -4.58
CA PHE A 181 14.18 -18.60 -4.42
C PHE A 181 13.76 -17.60 -5.51
N LEU A 182 13.78 -18.02 -6.77
CA LEU A 182 13.39 -17.16 -7.90
C LEU A 182 11.93 -16.71 -7.80
N TYR A 183 11.01 -17.61 -7.43
CA TYR A 183 9.60 -17.26 -7.26
C TYR A 183 9.41 -16.26 -6.11
N LYS A 184 10.09 -16.44 -4.98
CA LYS A 184 10.03 -15.49 -3.84
C LYS A 184 10.58 -14.12 -4.20
N GLU A 185 11.72 -14.07 -4.91
CA GLU A 185 12.28 -12.81 -5.41
C GLU A 185 11.27 -12.08 -6.31
N ASN A 186 10.61 -12.81 -7.23
CA ASN A 186 9.66 -12.20 -8.16
C ASN A 186 8.35 -11.77 -7.46
N ILE A 187 7.89 -12.52 -6.44
CA ILE A 187 6.77 -12.10 -5.58
C ILE A 187 7.10 -10.80 -4.86
N ASN A 188 8.31 -10.64 -4.29
CA ASN A 188 8.70 -9.39 -3.64
C ASN A 188 8.68 -8.20 -4.62
N ARG A 189 9.14 -8.39 -5.87
CA ARG A 189 9.05 -7.36 -6.92
C ARG A 189 7.60 -7.00 -7.23
N TRP A 190 6.73 -8.00 -7.31
CA TRP A 190 5.30 -7.80 -7.48
C TRP A 190 4.68 -7.02 -6.31
N GLU A 191 5.08 -7.30 -5.06
CA GLU A 191 4.59 -6.58 -3.88
C GLU A 191 4.93 -5.09 -3.96
N HIS A 192 6.14 -4.75 -4.42
CA HIS A 192 6.52 -3.36 -4.68
C HIS A 192 5.67 -2.71 -5.79
N ALA A 193 5.43 -3.41 -6.90
CA ALA A 193 4.56 -2.91 -7.96
C ALA A 193 3.14 -2.65 -7.46
N LYS A 194 2.59 -3.57 -6.64
CA LYS A 194 1.27 -3.44 -6.04
C LYS A 194 1.18 -2.28 -5.06
N ALA A 195 2.18 -2.09 -4.19
CA ALA A 195 2.21 -0.94 -3.29
C ALA A 195 2.18 0.39 -4.04
N SER A 196 2.94 0.50 -5.14
CA SER A 196 2.92 1.68 -6.01
C SER A 196 1.56 1.87 -6.70
N ALA A 197 0.90 0.78 -7.10
CA ALA A 197 -0.42 0.83 -7.75
C ALA A 197 -1.52 1.28 -6.79
N GLU A 198 -1.51 0.77 -5.55
CA GLU A 198 -2.42 1.20 -4.50
C GLU A 198 -2.17 2.66 -4.10
N HIS A 199 -0.90 3.10 -4.09
CA HIS A 199 -0.60 4.51 -3.90
C HIS A 199 -1.19 5.37 -5.03
N ALA A 200 -1.01 4.97 -6.30
CA ALA A 200 -1.61 5.65 -7.43
C ALA A 200 -3.14 5.74 -7.31
N LYS A 201 -3.79 4.65 -6.92
CA LYS A 201 -5.23 4.60 -6.67
C LYS A 201 -5.69 5.60 -5.61
N ASN A 202 -5.02 5.61 -4.46
CA ASN A 202 -5.34 6.52 -3.35
C ASN A 202 -5.15 7.99 -3.75
N SER A 203 -4.10 8.29 -4.54
CA SER A 203 -3.88 9.63 -5.08
C SER A 203 -5.00 10.04 -6.05
N VAL A 204 -5.45 9.17 -6.95
CA VAL A 204 -6.61 9.45 -7.81
C VAL A 204 -7.89 9.67 -7.01
N GLU A 205 -8.13 8.87 -5.97
CA GLU A 205 -9.29 9.05 -5.09
C GLU A 205 -9.24 10.40 -4.36
N SER A 206 -8.04 10.83 -3.94
CA SER A 206 -7.82 12.15 -3.35
C SER A 206 -8.08 13.27 -4.35
N ALA A 207 -7.62 13.15 -5.60
CA ALA A 207 -7.90 14.11 -6.66
C ALA A 207 -9.42 14.29 -6.90
N LEU A 208 -10.15 13.18 -6.99
CA LEU A 208 -11.60 13.19 -7.17
C LEU A 208 -12.35 13.72 -5.93
N SER A 209 -11.78 13.53 -4.73
CA SER A 209 -12.31 14.11 -3.50
C SER A 209 -12.13 15.63 -3.47
N GLU A 210 -10.96 16.13 -3.86
CA GLU A 210 -10.70 17.57 -3.98
C GLU A 210 -11.67 18.23 -4.97
N SER A 211 -12.02 17.56 -6.07
CA SER A 211 -13.04 18.06 -6.98
C SER A 211 -14.40 18.26 -6.30
N LYS A 212 -14.83 17.31 -5.46
CA LYS A 212 -16.08 17.44 -4.69
C LYS A 212 -16.01 18.60 -3.70
N ARG A 213 -14.87 18.80 -3.04
CA ARG A 213 -14.63 19.90 -2.09
C ARG A 213 -14.63 21.27 -2.76
N LEU A 214 -14.09 21.36 -3.97
CA LEU A 214 -14.12 22.58 -4.78
C LEU A 214 -15.57 22.98 -5.12
N ARG A 215 -16.43 22.00 -5.42
CA ARG A 215 -17.86 22.23 -5.68
C ARG A 215 -18.69 22.51 -4.41
N SER A 216 -18.27 22.04 -3.23
CA SER A 216 -18.94 22.38 -1.96
C SER A 216 -18.60 23.78 -1.45
N GLY A 217 -17.60 24.45 -2.04
CA GLY A 217 -17.21 25.82 -1.69
C GLY A 217 -16.25 25.93 -0.51
N ASP A 218 -15.68 24.81 -0.06
CA ASP A 218 -14.85 24.74 1.15
C ASP A 218 -13.42 25.28 0.94
N TYR A 219 -12.93 25.32 -0.29
CA TYR A 219 -11.56 25.75 -0.62
C TYR A 219 -11.43 26.03 -2.12
N TYR A 220 -10.55 26.95 -2.54
CA TYR A 220 -10.47 27.44 -3.93
C TYR A 220 -9.09 27.25 -4.58
N THR A 221 -8.50 26.05 -4.53
CA THR A 221 -7.31 25.77 -5.35
C THR A 221 -7.40 24.42 -6.06
N ILE A 222 -7.50 24.46 -7.39
CA ILE A 222 -7.39 23.28 -8.26
C ILE A 222 -6.01 22.61 -8.17
N TYR A 223 -5.03 23.34 -7.63
CA TYR A 223 -3.66 22.89 -7.41
C TYR A 223 -3.60 21.55 -6.66
N GLY A 224 -4.41 21.36 -5.62
CA GLY A 224 -4.43 20.11 -4.86
C GLY A 224 -4.84 18.92 -5.74
N MET A 225 -5.87 19.09 -6.56
CA MET A 225 -6.33 18.08 -7.50
C MET A 225 -5.25 17.74 -8.54
N VAL A 226 -4.64 18.75 -9.17
CA VAL A 226 -3.58 18.58 -10.17
C VAL A 226 -2.37 17.86 -9.57
N HIS A 227 -1.97 18.23 -8.35
CA HIS A 227 -0.89 17.58 -7.62
C HIS A 227 -1.17 16.07 -7.44
N TYR A 228 -2.35 15.71 -6.94
CA TYR A 228 -2.72 14.31 -6.77
C TYR A 228 -2.80 13.53 -8.09
N ILE A 229 -3.23 14.15 -9.19
CA ILE A 229 -3.21 13.52 -10.51
C ILE A 229 -1.76 13.24 -10.96
N LEU A 230 -0.84 14.17 -10.74
CA LEU A 230 0.57 14.00 -11.09
C LEU A 230 1.21 12.88 -10.27
N ASP A 231 0.99 12.88 -8.95
CA ASP A 231 1.47 11.81 -8.06
C ASP A 231 0.95 10.44 -8.47
N ALA A 232 -0.33 10.36 -8.85
CA ALA A 232 -0.94 9.14 -9.35
C ALA A 232 -0.27 8.63 -10.62
N LYS A 233 -0.01 9.53 -11.58
CA LYS A 233 0.66 9.19 -12.85
C LYS A 233 2.09 8.72 -12.63
N GLU A 234 2.85 9.39 -11.77
CA GLU A 234 4.21 8.97 -11.43
C GLU A 234 4.22 7.58 -10.80
N SER A 235 3.29 7.34 -9.87
CA SER A 235 3.15 6.05 -9.19
C SER A 235 2.68 4.94 -10.12
N LEU A 236 1.79 5.24 -11.06
CA LEU A 236 1.36 4.31 -12.11
C LEU A 236 2.54 3.94 -13.03
N SER A 237 3.33 4.91 -13.48
CA SER A 237 4.52 4.66 -14.31
C SER A 237 5.57 3.80 -13.59
N LYS A 238 5.76 4.02 -12.29
CA LYS A 238 6.59 3.16 -11.43
C LYS A 238 6.04 1.74 -11.36
N THR A 239 4.72 1.58 -11.18
CA THR A 239 4.05 0.28 -11.20
C THR A 239 4.29 -0.45 -12.52
N GLU A 240 4.07 0.20 -13.66
CA GLU A 240 4.27 -0.38 -14.99
C GLU A 240 5.70 -0.90 -15.15
N THR A 241 6.69 -0.05 -14.82
CA THR A 241 8.11 -0.41 -14.88
C THR A 241 8.44 -1.63 -14.02
N MET A 242 7.94 -1.66 -12.77
CA MET A 242 8.17 -2.79 -11.86
C MET A 242 7.45 -4.06 -12.34
N PHE A 243 6.25 -3.91 -12.90
CA PHE A 243 5.46 -5.04 -13.39
C PHE A 243 6.05 -5.64 -14.67
N GLU A 244 6.62 -4.83 -15.56
CA GLU A 244 7.40 -5.31 -16.70
C GLU A 244 8.60 -6.15 -16.26
N GLN A 245 9.27 -5.78 -15.17
CA GLN A 245 10.34 -6.60 -14.57
C GLN A 245 9.82 -7.94 -14.04
N VAL A 246 8.61 -7.96 -13.47
CA VAL A 246 7.96 -9.22 -13.05
C VAL A 246 7.72 -10.11 -14.27
N TRP A 247 7.17 -9.54 -15.35
CA TRP A 247 6.86 -10.21 -16.61
C TRP A 247 8.09 -10.77 -17.33
N SER A 248 9.13 -9.97 -17.49
CA SER A 248 10.38 -10.39 -18.15
C SER A 248 11.04 -11.59 -17.47
N ASN A 249 10.84 -11.76 -16.17
CA ASN A 249 11.37 -12.87 -15.40
C ASN A 249 10.54 -14.17 -15.48
N LEU A 250 9.32 -14.14 -16.04
CA LEU A 250 8.45 -15.32 -16.10
C LEU A 250 9.07 -16.51 -16.83
N ASN A 251 9.80 -16.27 -17.92
CA ASN A 251 10.48 -17.35 -18.66
C ASN A 251 11.53 -18.07 -17.79
N LYS A 252 12.26 -17.31 -16.98
CA LYS A 252 13.26 -17.85 -16.04
C LYS A 252 12.59 -18.67 -14.94
N LEU A 253 11.46 -18.18 -14.41
CA LEU A 253 10.67 -18.90 -13.42
C LEU A 253 10.14 -20.23 -13.95
N GLU A 254 9.60 -20.21 -15.17
CA GLU A 254 9.05 -21.40 -15.80
C GLU A 254 10.12 -22.43 -16.13
N ALA A 255 11.30 -21.98 -16.57
CA ALA A 255 12.45 -22.88 -16.78
C ALA A 255 12.89 -23.55 -15.46
N GLY A 256 13.04 -22.79 -14.38
CA GLY A 256 13.40 -23.32 -13.07
C GLY A 256 12.36 -24.30 -12.52
N LYS A 257 11.07 -23.98 -12.69
CA LYS A 257 9.96 -24.87 -12.31
C LYS A 257 10.01 -26.18 -13.10
N LYS A 258 10.16 -26.12 -14.43
CA LYS A 258 10.25 -27.30 -15.30
C LYS A 258 11.40 -28.21 -14.91
N GLU A 259 12.56 -27.64 -14.56
CA GLU A 259 13.70 -28.40 -14.09
C GLU A 259 13.41 -29.12 -12.76
N ALA A 260 12.85 -28.40 -11.78
CA ALA A 260 12.44 -28.98 -10.50
C ALA A 260 11.42 -30.12 -10.67
N VAL A 261 10.41 -29.93 -11.52
CA VAL A 261 9.38 -30.96 -11.83
C VAL A 261 10.01 -32.18 -12.49
N LYS A 262 10.94 -31.99 -13.43
CA LYS A 262 11.65 -33.07 -14.10
C LYS A 262 12.48 -33.88 -13.10
N ASP A 263 13.25 -33.22 -12.24
CA ASP A 263 14.06 -33.88 -11.23
C ASP A 263 13.21 -34.58 -10.17
N PHE A 264 12.05 -34.00 -9.84
CA PHE A 264 11.08 -34.63 -8.94
C PHE A 264 10.50 -35.92 -9.51
N ALA A 265 10.23 -35.98 -10.81
CA ALA A 265 9.81 -37.22 -11.47
C ALA A 265 10.93 -38.29 -11.43
N VAL A 266 12.19 -37.89 -11.60
CA VAL A 266 13.34 -38.81 -11.45
C VAL A 266 13.43 -39.34 -10.02
N LEU A 267 13.23 -38.49 -9.02
CA LEU A 267 13.17 -38.93 -7.62
C LEU A 267 12.06 -39.95 -7.39
N LYS A 268 10.83 -39.67 -7.88
CA LYS A 268 9.70 -40.59 -7.72
C LYS A 268 10.01 -41.98 -8.26
N ASN A 269 10.53 -42.05 -9.49
CA ASN A 269 10.89 -43.32 -10.12
C ASN A 269 11.98 -44.07 -9.34
N ALA A 270 13.02 -43.36 -8.86
CA ALA A 270 14.08 -43.97 -8.07
C ALA A 270 13.58 -44.46 -6.70
N HIS A 271 12.66 -43.72 -6.09
CA HIS A 271 12.07 -44.05 -4.79
C HIS A 271 11.07 -45.21 -4.88
N GLU A 272 10.25 -45.28 -5.94
CA GLU A 272 9.34 -46.40 -6.20
C GLU A 272 10.11 -47.71 -6.45
N ALA A 273 11.23 -47.65 -7.18
CA ALA A 273 12.09 -48.80 -7.41
C ALA A 273 12.66 -49.38 -6.09
N LEU A 274 12.80 -48.55 -5.04
CA LEU A 274 13.15 -49.00 -3.70
C LEU A 274 12.06 -49.87 -3.07
N GLY A 275 10.79 -49.49 -3.25
CA GLY A 275 9.62 -50.23 -2.74
C GLY A 275 9.40 -51.55 -3.46
N VAL A 276 9.70 -51.62 -4.76
CA VAL A 276 9.63 -52.88 -5.54
C VAL A 276 10.66 -53.91 -5.05
N LYS A 277 11.86 -53.47 -4.63
CA LYS A 277 12.90 -54.37 -4.11
C LYS A 277 12.73 -54.77 -2.65
N LYS A 278 11.79 -54.16 -1.92
CA LYS A 278 11.46 -54.52 -0.51
C LYS A 278 10.46 -55.70 -0.42
N LYS A 279 9.78 -56.07 -1.51
CA LYS A 279 8.84 -57.20 -1.59
C LYS A 279 9.50 -58.44 -2.17
#